data_AF-A0A8T2QYD8-F1
#
_entry.id   AF-A0A8T2QYD8-F1
#
_cell.length_a   1.000
_cell.length_b   1.000
_cell.length_c   1.000
_cell.angle_alpha   90.00
_cell.angle_beta   90.00
_cell.angle_gamma   90.00
#
_symmetry.space_group_name_H-M   'P 1'
#
loop_
_entity.id
_entity.type
_entity.pdbx_description
1 polymer ?
#
loop_
_entity_poly.entity_id
_entity_poly.type
_entity_poly.pdbx_seq_one_letter_code
_entity_poly.pdbx_strand_id
1 'polypeptide(L)'
;MLQLGMEVSESLSEELLMSLTCPTGRWIRQIDELLEKMKTSGMHINEKMYGRVLEVYGKRGDHKKVDATIDEMRKHNLKMTLGILNSRIEACVKNGDIKKAEHTLEEIIELGFKPDWHSYAYLIQVYGKANSPVQAWEVFEKMKGIGLPMNFATYQATIDAMAADGQHINEVMQVLSEVEKSGIKPLQPCYNSVMNMFLRLEKYDEVESIYKRGKEAKVRPAHAAYNMLMQAYVATGKLENAEALFQEMKKTEGIGPNTRTYNILLEGYGTACMKGRARELFEEMTEKGCQLDADVKVKVQSLISAKRIANLEKKKLVLTDEQREIIPGLLLGGARMESPDNNRTYELHLEFKCEDEVKKVIKDRLSFLFQAWWKPNQTPSLNQLTATKECEDVLAGASAIVPIVRLETVSHGSFRFYAHQYRPKGEPVIPKLIHRWLKPRTLAYWYMYGGRKCERTGGIILNASKYSGKQLQLVIKALKARTIDCRRRKKRNGDVIRFEGKSAMWLWKLMEPYILKSVKEQLRPEESPVDSALAKGTRGWDYQGQENNDESEGTSDEDDWDDLGDEVEMTT
;
A
#
# COMPACT_ATOMS: atom_id res chain seq x y z
N MET A 1 -43.37 29.08 -20.84
CA MET A 1 -42.24 29.72 -20.12
C MET A 1 -42.52 29.73 -18.62
N LEU A 2 -43.50 30.50 -18.11
CA LEU A 2 -43.84 30.47 -16.68
C LEU A 2 -44.45 29.13 -16.20
N GLN A 3 -45.39 28.54 -16.96
CA GLN A 3 -45.94 27.20 -16.66
C GLN A 3 -44.87 26.09 -16.74
N LEU A 4 -44.08 26.08 -17.81
CA LEU A 4 -42.90 25.20 -17.95
C LEU A 4 -41.88 25.39 -16.82
N GLY A 5 -41.69 26.61 -16.33
CA GLY A 5 -40.82 26.90 -15.19
C GLY A 5 -41.37 26.40 -13.85
N MET A 6 -42.70 26.36 -13.69
CA MET A 6 -43.34 25.81 -12.48
C MET A 6 -43.34 24.28 -12.48
N GLU A 7 -43.67 23.62 -13.61
CA GLU A 7 -43.62 22.16 -13.74
C GLU A 7 -42.20 21.61 -13.57
N VAL A 8 -41.19 22.30 -14.12
CA VAL A 8 -39.77 21.97 -13.92
C VAL A 8 -39.35 22.15 -12.46
N SER A 9 -39.93 23.13 -11.74
CA SER A 9 -39.64 23.34 -10.32
C SER A 9 -40.24 22.25 -9.42
N GLU A 10 -41.42 21.73 -9.77
CA GLU A 10 -42.05 20.62 -9.04
C GLU A 10 -41.34 19.30 -9.32
N SER A 11 -41.00 19.00 -10.59
CA SER A 11 -40.25 17.80 -10.96
C SER A 11 -38.82 17.78 -10.38
N LEU A 12 -38.14 18.94 -10.34
CA LEU A 12 -36.84 19.09 -9.69
C LEU A 12 -36.95 19.00 -8.16
N SER A 13 -38.05 19.48 -7.58
CA SER A 13 -38.31 19.33 -6.14
C SER A 13 -38.55 17.88 -5.76
N GLU A 14 -39.20 17.08 -6.62
CA GLU A 14 -39.39 15.64 -6.48
C GLU A 14 -38.08 14.86 -6.71
N GLU A 15 -37.24 15.22 -7.67
CA GLU A 15 -35.91 14.61 -7.87
C GLU A 15 -34.96 14.91 -6.69
N LEU A 16 -34.99 16.15 -6.18
CA LEU A 16 -34.33 16.49 -4.92
C LEU A 16 -34.93 15.64 -3.79
N LEU A 17 -36.26 15.53 -3.67
CA LEU A 17 -36.98 14.68 -2.69
C LEU A 17 -36.52 13.21 -2.72
N MET A 18 -36.41 12.63 -3.91
CA MET A 18 -35.97 11.24 -4.15
C MET A 18 -34.47 11.05 -3.91
N SER A 19 -33.65 12.09 -4.08
CA SER A 19 -32.21 12.04 -3.76
C SER A 19 -31.93 12.00 -2.25
N LEU A 20 -32.91 12.40 -1.42
CA LEU A 20 -32.79 12.51 0.03
C LEU A 20 -33.04 11.19 0.77
N THR A 21 -33.57 10.18 0.08
CA THR A 21 -33.82 8.84 0.63
C THR A 21 -32.62 7.89 0.49
N CYS A 22 -31.51 8.30 -0.14
CA CYS A 22 -30.38 7.39 -0.41
C CYS A 22 -28.98 8.03 -0.15
N PRO A 23 -28.14 7.46 0.74
CA PRO A 23 -26.94 8.10 1.26
C PRO A 23 -25.67 7.76 0.45
N THR A 24 -25.51 8.31 -0.77
CA THR A 24 -24.27 8.12 -1.55
C THR A 24 -23.73 9.44 -2.12
N GLY A 25 -22.47 9.78 -1.83
CA GLY A 25 -21.81 11.04 -2.20
C GLY A 25 -21.61 11.35 -3.70
N ARG A 26 -22.28 10.61 -4.59
CA ARG A 26 -22.27 10.80 -6.06
C ARG A 26 -23.07 12.04 -6.49
N TRP A 27 -24.05 12.44 -5.68
CA TRP A 27 -25.02 13.50 -6.03
C TRP A 27 -24.54 14.93 -5.73
N ILE A 28 -23.41 15.14 -5.05
CA ILE A 28 -22.93 16.51 -4.73
C ILE A 28 -22.44 17.23 -5.97
N ARG A 29 -21.73 16.51 -6.85
CA ARG A 29 -21.38 17.06 -8.16
C ARG A 29 -22.62 17.39 -8.95
N GLN A 30 -23.66 16.55 -8.86
CA GLN A 30 -24.92 16.81 -9.52
C GLN A 30 -25.69 17.98 -8.90
N ILE A 31 -25.66 18.17 -7.58
CA ILE A 31 -26.24 19.34 -6.90
C ILE A 31 -25.47 20.61 -7.27
N ASP A 32 -24.13 20.59 -7.28
CA ASP A 32 -23.29 21.72 -7.73
C ASP A 32 -23.60 22.06 -9.21
N GLU A 33 -23.64 21.06 -10.09
CA GLU A 33 -23.95 21.20 -11.52
C GLU A 33 -25.40 21.68 -11.76
N LEU A 34 -26.36 21.21 -10.96
CA LEU A 34 -27.76 21.65 -11.03
C LEU A 34 -27.91 23.08 -10.51
N LEU A 35 -27.21 23.45 -9.44
CA LEU A 35 -27.15 24.84 -8.96
C LEU A 35 -26.56 25.76 -10.01
N GLU A 36 -25.49 25.34 -10.69
CA GLU A 36 -24.86 26.11 -11.76
C GLU A 36 -25.75 26.21 -13.00
N LYS A 37 -26.48 25.14 -13.36
CA LYS A 37 -27.51 25.16 -14.42
C LYS A 37 -28.71 26.05 -14.08
N MET A 38 -29.16 26.07 -12.83
CA MET A 38 -30.23 26.97 -12.38
C MET A 38 -29.79 28.44 -12.41
N LYS A 39 -28.53 28.72 -12.06
CA LYS A 39 -27.94 30.06 -12.14
C LYS A 39 -27.80 30.54 -13.59
N THR A 40 -27.31 29.68 -14.48
CA THR A 40 -27.11 30.02 -15.91
C THR A 40 -28.41 30.12 -16.70
N SER A 41 -29.50 29.47 -16.24
CA SER A 41 -30.84 29.61 -16.82
C SER A 41 -31.65 30.80 -16.28
N GLY A 42 -31.09 31.59 -15.36
CA GLY A 42 -31.75 32.78 -14.80
C GLY A 42 -32.92 32.47 -13.85
N MET A 43 -33.00 31.25 -13.31
CA MET A 43 -34.04 30.85 -12.37
C MET A 43 -33.72 31.36 -10.96
N HIS A 44 -34.69 32.00 -10.30
CA HIS A 44 -34.57 32.39 -8.90
C HIS A 44 -34.71 31.17 -7.98
N ILE A 45 -33.62 30.78 -7.33
CA ILE A 45 -33.62 29.73 -6.31
C ILE A 45 -34.38 30.26 -5.08
N ASN A 46 -35.41 29.54 -4.67
CA ASN A 46 -36.22 29.94 -3.51
C ASN A 46 -35.56 29.55 -2.17
N GLU A 47 -36.07 30.11 -1.08
CA GLU A 47 -35.59 29.87 0.30
C GLU A 47 -35.57 28.38 0.68
N LYS A 48 -36.59 27.61 0.25
CA LYS A 48 -36.71 26.17 0.55
C LYS A 48 -35.64 25.34 -0.15
N MET A 49 -35.30 25.68 -1.39
CA MET A 49 -34.27 25.01 -2.18
C MET A 49 -32.88 25.24 -1.56
N TYR A 50 -32.57 26.48 -1.17
CA TYR A 50 -31.33 26.76 -0.44
C TYR A 50 -31.28 26.04 0.91
N GLY A 51 -32.38 26.03 1.66
CA GLY A 51 -32.48 25.26 2.91
C GLY A 51 -32.14 23.78 2.71
N ARG A 52 -32.59 23.18 1.60
CA ARG A 52 -32.33 21.76 1.32
C ARG A 52 -30.89 21.48 0.90
N VAL A 53 -30.31 22.34 0.07
CA VAL A 53 -28.89 22.27 -0.32
C VAL A 53 -27.99 22.40 0.92
N LEU A 54 -28.33 23.33 1.82
CA LEU A 54 -27.59 23.57 3.05
C LEU A 54 -27.67 22.40 4.02
N GLU A 55 -28.80 21.72 4.15
CA GLU A 55 -28.90 20.50 4.96
C GLU A 55 -28.01 19.37 4.41
N VAL A 56 -27.90 19.24 3.09
CA VAL A 56 -27.00 18.27 2.44
C VAL A 56 -25.54 18.61 2.71
N TYR A 57 -25.15 19.88 2.56
CA TYR A 57 -23.79 20.32 2.88
C TYR A 57 -23.46 20.22 4.37
N GLY A 58 -24.46 20.48 5.24
CA GLY A 58 -24.41 20.31 6.69
C GLY A 58 -24.07 18.87 7.09
N LYS A 59 -24.86 17.90 6.63
CA LYS A 59 -24.63 16.46 6.89
C LYS A 59 -23.25 15.96 6.46
N ARG A 60 -22.63 16.58 5.46
CA ARG A 60 -21.27 16.21 5.00
C ARG A 60 -20.16 16.84 5.83
N GLY A 61 -20.45 17.91 6.56
CA GLY A 61 -19.47 18.72 7.29
C GLY A 61 -18.70 19.71 6.40
N ASP A 62 -19.26 20.13 5.26
CA ASP A 62 -18.60 21.08 4.36
C ASP A 62 -18.97 22.53 4.72
N HIS A 63 -18.45 23.00 5.85
CA HIS A 63 -18.74 24.32 6.39
C HIS A 63 -18.42 25.47 5.41
N LYS A 64 -17.42 25.32 4.53
CA LYS A 64 -17.07 26.36 3.55
C LYS A 64 -18.17 26.57 2.53
N LYS A 65 -18.72 25.48 2.00
CA LYS A 65 -19.86 25.54 1.07
C LYS A 65 -21.12 26.03 1.74
N VAL A 66 -21.35 25.63 3.00
CA VAL A 66 -22.47 26.15 3.80
C VAL A 66 -22.37 27.65 3.98
N ASP A 67 -21.22 28.16 4.44
CA ASP A 67 -20.98 29.60 4.63
C ASP A 67 -21.15 30.37 3.30
N ALA A 68 -20.55 29.88 2.20
CA ALA A 68 -20.66 30.52 0.89
C ALA A 68 -22.10 30.59 0.36
N THR A 69 -22.89 29.54 0.62
CA THR A 69 -24.29 29.49 0.21
C THR A 69 -25.15 30.42 1.08
N ILE A 70 -24.86 30.52 2.38
CA ILE A 70 -25.54 31.48 3.28
C ILE A 70 -25.21 32.92 2.88
N ASP A 71 -23.96 33.23 2.53
CA ASP A 71 -23.58 34.57 2.05
C ASP A 71 -24.26 34.91 0.72
N GLU A 72 -24.44 33.94 -0.17
CA GLU A 72 -25.22 34.11 -1.40
C GLU A 72 -26.69 34.38 -1.09
N MET A 73 -27.32 33.65 -0.18
CA MET A 73 -28.70 33.90 0.25
C MET A 73 -28.87 35.31 0.82
N ARG A 74 -27.92 35.79 1.63
CA ARG A 74 -27.92 37.14 2.20
C ARG A 74 -27.84 38.22 1.11
N LYS A 75 -27.01 38.03 0.08
CA LYS A 75 -26.91 38.94 -1.07
C LYS A 75 -28.22 39.05 -1.84
N HIS A 76 -28.99 37.97 -1.90
CA HIS A 76 -30.31 37.95 -2.53
C HIS A 76 -31.46 38.40 -1.62
N ASN A 77 -31.17 38.94 -0.41
CA ASN A 77 -32.15 39.38 0.59
C ASN A 77 -33.18 38.29 0.95
N LEU A 78 -32.77 37.02 0.90
CA LEU A 78 -33.62 35.89 1.31
C LEU A 78 -33.64 35.78 2.82
N LYS A 79 -34.80 35.38 3.38
CA LYS A 79 -34.96 35.24 4.83
C LYS A 79 -34.17 34.05 5.35
N MET A 80 -33.52 34.24 6.49
CA MET A 80 -32.90 33.14 7.22
C MET A 80 -33.94 32.39 8.04
N THR A 81 -33.84 31.07 8.04
CA THR A 81 -34.66 30.19 8.85
C THR A 81 -33.80 29.46 9.88
N LEU A 82 -34.43 29.02 10.96
CA LEU A 82 -33.78 28.20 11.99
C LEU A 82 -33.14 26.93 11.38
N GLY A 83 -33.77 26.30 10.38
CA GLY A 83 -33.24 25.10 9.71
C GLY A 83 -31.91 25.35 8.97
N ILE A 84 -31.75 26.54 8.37
CA ILE A 84 -30.51 26.95 7.69
C ILE A 84 -29.38 27.15 8.70
N LEU A 85 -29.65 27.85 9.80
CA LEU A 85 -28.67 28.08 10.86
C LEU A 85 -28.30 26.77 11.57
N ASN A 86 -29.26 25.87 11.80
CA ASN A 86 -29.01 24.52 12.31
C ASN A 86 -28.12 23.70 11.37
N SER A 87 -28.31 23.81 10.04
CA SER A 87 -27.45 23.14 9.05
C SER A 87 -26.00 23.65 9.10
N ARG A 88 -25.80 24.92 9.47
CA ARG A 88 -24.48 25.51 9.70
C ARG A 88 -23.81 24.97 10.97
N ILE A 89 -24.55 24.81 12.06
CA ILE A 89 -24.04 24.14 13.27
C ILE A 89 -23.72 22.66 12.97
N GLU A 90 -24.59 21.96 12.24
CA GLU A 90 -24.38 20.56 11.81
C GLU A 90 -23.09 20.41 10.98
N ALA A 91 -22.80 21.37 10.08
CA ALA A 91 -21.58 21.38 9.30
C ALA A 91 -20.31 21.48 10.17
N CYS A 92 -20.41 22.12 11.33
CA CYS A 92 -19.30 22.28 12.27
C CYS A 92 -18.99 21.00 13.05
N VAL A 93 -19.93 20.05 13.16
CA VAL A 93 -19.78 18.80 13.93
C VAL A 93 -18.54 18.03 13.48
N LYS A 94 -18.39 17.82 12.17
CA LYS A 94 -17.31 16.98 11.63
C LYS A 94 -15.90 17.47 11.99
N ASN A 95 -15.74 18.79 12.08
CA ASN A 95 -14.45 19.43 12.35
C ASN A 95 -14.27 19.84 13.81
N GLY A 96 -15.32 19.74 14.64
CA GLY A 96 -15.29 20.23 16.02
C GLY A 96 -15.06 21.75 16.12
N ASP A 97 -15.58 22.54 15.18
CA ASP A 97 -15.37 24.00 15.18
C ASP A 97 -16.31 24.69 16.18
N ILE A 98 -15.86 24.76 17.44
CA ILE A 98 -16.62 25.33 18.56
C ILE A 98 -17.01 26.78 18.30
N LYS A 99 -16.05 27.62 17.90
CA LYS A 99 -16.26 29.08 17.80
C LYS A 99 -17.37 29.42 16.82
N LYS A 100 -17.39 28.75 15.67
CA LYS A 100 -18.42 28.97 14.66
C LYS A 100 -19.78 28.43 15.10
N ALA A 101 -19.81 27.28 15.77
CA ALA A 101 -21.05 26.70 16.29
C ALA A 101 -21.70 27.60 17.34
N GLU A 102 -20.92 28.11 18.30
CA GLU A 102 -21.37 29.05 19.33
C GLU A 102 -21.85 30.38 18.71
N HIS A 103 -21.06 30.97 17.80
CA HIS A 103 -21.44 32.19 17.12
C HIS A 103 -22.73 32.04 16.30
N THR A 104 -22.93 30.89 15.65
CA THR A 104 -24.17 30.61 14.91
C THR A 104 -25.36 30.46 15.87
N LEU A 105 -25.15 29.92 17.08
CA LEU A 105 -26.20 29.84 18.10
C LEU A 105 -26.56 31.22 18.66
N GLU A 106 -25.58 32.11 18.83
CA GLU A 106 -25.81 33.52 19.18
C GLU A 106 -26.62 34.22 18.08
N GLU A 107 -26.25 34.02 16.81
CA GLU A 107 -26.99 34.55 15.65
C GLU A 107 -28.46 34.08 15.63
N ILE A 108 -28.73 32.82 15.98
CA ILE A 108 -30.11 32.29 16.13
C ILE A 108 -30.90 33.14 17.14
N ILE A 109 -30.29 33.46 18.28
CA ILE A 109 -30.94 34.23 19.37
C ILE A 109 -31.13 35.70 18.97
N GLU A 110 -30.13 36.32 18.34
CA GLU A 110 -30.18 37.71 17.87
C GLU A 110 -31.26 37.94 16.81
N LEU A 111 -31.47 36.96 15.92
CA LEU A 111 -32.54 36.98 14.93
C LEU A 111 -33.93 36.71 15.53
N GLY A 112 -34.03 36.53 16.85
CA GLY A 112 -35.27 36.31 17.58
C GLY A 112 -35.81 34.88 17.51
N PHE A 113 -35.03 33.93 16.99
CA PHE A 113 -35.40 32.52 17.01
C PHE A 113 -35.09 31.91 18.39
N LYS A 114 -35.91 30.94 18.79
CA LYS A 114 -35.63 30.10 19.95
C LYS A 114 -34.87 28.86 19.48
N PRO A 115 -33.64 28.59 19.99
CA PRO A 115 -32.93 27.36 19.68
C PRO A 115 -33.77 26.13 19.98
N ASP A 116 -33.84 25.21 19.02
CA ASP A 116 -34.61 23.98 19.15
C ASP A 116 -33.71 22.80 19.58
N TRP A 117 -34.29 21.60 19.61
CA TRP A 117 -33.54 20.41 19.99
C TRP A 117 -32.38 20.10 19.02
N HIS A 118 -32.49 20.45 17.73
CA HIS A 118 -31.41 20.28 16.77
C HIS A 118 -30.24 21.22 17.07
N SER A 119 -30.51 22.50 17.37
CA SER A 119 -29.47 23.48 17.71
C SER A 119 -28.57 22.98 18.84
N TYR A 120 -29.19 22.52 19.95
CA TYR A 120 -28.44 22.01 21.10
C TYR A 120 -27.80 20.64 20.85
N ALA A 121 -28.48 19.73 20.15
CA ALA A 121 -27.93 18.41 19.82
C ALA A 121 -26.68 18.51 18.93
N TYR A 122 -26.67 19.40 17.93
CA TYR A 122 -25.49 19.63 17.10
C TYR A 122 -24.37 20.30 17.89
N LEU A 123 -24.69 21.24 18.78
CA LEU A 123 -23.68 21.89 19.62
C LEU A 123 -22.98 20.88 20.55
N ILE A 124 -23.72 19.96 21.18
CA ILE A 124 -23.15 18.87 21.98
C ILE A 124 -22.25 17.96 21.12
N GLN A 125 -22.66 17.64 19.89
CA GLN A 125 -21.85 16.86 18.95
C GLN A 125 -20.56 17.59 18.55
N VAL A 126 -20.60 18.92 18.37
CA VAL A 126 -19.41 19.75 18.13
C VAL A 126 -18.46 19.65 19.32
N TYR A 127 -18.94 19.85 20.55
CA TYR A 127 -18.10 19.74 21.75
C TYR A 127 -17.53 18.34 21.94
N GLY A 128 -18.29 17.28 21.66
CA GLY A 128 -17.79 15.91 21.72
C GLY A 128 -16.70 15.63 20.70
N LYS A 129 -16.76 16.24 19.51
CA LYS A 129 -15.68 16.15 18.50
C LYS A 129 -14.47 16.99 18.85
N ALA A 130 -14.67 18.14 19.49
CA ALA A 130 -13.62 19.03 19.96
C ALA A 130 -13.03 18.62 21.32
N ASN A 131 -13.51 17.52 21.90
CA ASN A 131 -13.09 17.01 23.20
C ASN A 131 -13.22 18.02 24.35
N SER A 132 -14.37 18.70 24.42
CA SER A 132 -14.70 19.74 25.40
C SER A 132 -15.80 19.27 26.35
N PRO A 133 -15.46 18.50 27.40
CA PRO A 133 -16.42 17.80 28.26
C PRO A 133 -17.32 18.76 29.05
N VAL A 134 -16.75 19.78 29.69
CA VAL A 134 -17.49 20.73 30.54
C VAL A 134 -18.60 21.43 29.75
N GLN A 135 -18.28 21.99 28.57
CA GLN A 135 -19.28 22.64 27.73
C GLN A 135 -20.34 21.66 27.21
N ALA A 136 -19.95 20.42 26.88
CA ALA A 136 -20.90 19.38 26.49
C ALA A 136 -21.90 19.06 27.63
N TRP A 137 -21.45 19.07 28.89
CA TRP A 137 -22.32 18.91 30.06
C TRP A 137 -23.33 20.02 30.18
N GLU A 138 -22.84 21.26 30.15
CA GLU A 138 -23.65 22.44 30.44
C GLU A 138 -24.79 22.55 29.44
N VAL A 139 -24.50 22.27 28.17
CA VAL A 139 -25.52 22.25 27.12
C VAL A 139 -26.45 21.04 27.25
N PHE A 140 -25.96 19.87 27.65
CA PHE A 140 -26.78 18.69 27.90
C PHE A 140 -27.80 18.94 29.05
N GLU A 141 -27.34 19.44 30.20
CA GLU A 141 -28.19 19.77 31.34
C GLU A 141 -29.14 20.94 31.02
N LYS A 142 -28.70 21.94 30.25
CA LYS A 142 -29.58 23.01 29.76
C LYS A 142 -30.69 22.47 28.86
N MET A 143 -30.36 21.61 27.90
CA MET A 143 -31.33 20.98 27.00
C MET A 143 -32.37 20.16 27.78
N LYS A 144 -31.91 19.44 28.82
CA LYS A 144 -32.74 18.66 29.73
C LYS A 144 -33.62 19.53 30.63
N GLY A 145 -33.09 20.61 31.21
CA GLY A 145 -33.83 21.53 32.07
C GLY A 145 -34.95 22.29 31.34
N ILE A 146 -34.78 22.55 30.04
CA ILE A 146 -35.82 23.12 29.17
C ILE A 146 -36.88 22.06 28.79
N GLY A 147 -36.58 20.77 28.95
CA GLY A 147 -37.47 19.67 28.58
C GLY A 147 -37.47 19.36 27.08
N LEU A 148 -36.38 19.66 26.36
CA LEU A 148 -36.27 19.35 24.94
C LEU A 148 -35.98 17.85 24.72
N PRO A 149 -36.53 17.24 23.64
CA PRO A 149 -36.33 15.83 23.36
C PRO A 149 -34.87 15.54 23.00
N MET A 150 -34.26 14.61 23.74
CA MET A 150 -32.91 14.11 23.44
C MET A 150 -32.99 12.92 22.48
N ASN A 151 -32.06 12.85 21.54
CA ASN A 151 -31.92 11.70 20.65
C ASN A 151 -30.65 10.90 20.98
N PHE A 152 -30.48 9.76 20.31
CA PHE A 152 -29.31 8.91 20.51
C PHE A 152 -27.97 9.63 20.28
N ALA A 153 -27.88 10.46 19.23
CA ALA A 153 -26.66 11.17 18.89
C ALA A 153 -26.23 12.16 19.99
N THR A 154 -27.20 12.80 20.66
CA THR A 154 -26.95 13.66 21.83
C THR A 154 -26.33 12.86 22.97
N TYR A 155 -26.98 11.76 23.40
CA TYR A 155 -26.46 10.91 24.48
C TYR A 155 -25.06 10.37 24.17
N GLN A 156 -24.86 9.86 22.96
CA GLN A 156 -23.57 9.33 22.52
C GLN A 156 -22.48 10.40 22.53
N ALA A 157 -22.76 11.59 22.01
CA ALA A 157 -21.80 12.68 21.95
C ALA A 157 -21.42 13.19 23.35
N THR A 158 -22.38 13.30 24.27
CA THR A 158 -22.10 13.65 25.67
C THR A 158 -21.23 12.59 26.33
N ILE A 159 -21.56 11.30 26.16
CA ILE A 159 -20.72 10.20 26.69
C ILE A 159 -19.32 10.27 26.08
N ASP A 160 -19.19 10.42 24.77
CA ASP A 160 -17.88 10.47 24.09
C ASP A 160 -17.03 11.65 24.57
N ALA A 161 -17.62 12.84 24.75
CA ALA A 161 -16.94 14.03 25.26
C ALA A 161 -16.42 13.79 26.69
N MET A 162 -17.30 13.30 27.56
CA MET A 162 -17.02 13.09 28.97
C MET A 162 -16.10 11.91 29.26
N ALA A 163 -16.20 10.89 28.42
CA ALA A 163 -15.39 9.68 28.53
C ALA A 163 -13.95 9.91 28.09
N ALA A 164 -13.64 11.02 27.40
CA ALA A 164 -12.37 11.21 26.73
C ALA A 164 -11.21 11.52 27.70
N ASP A 165 -11.40 12.41 28.66
CA ASP A 165 -10.42 12.75 29.69
C ASP A 165 -10.42 11.77 30.88
N GLY A 166 -11.51 11.00 31.04
CA GLY A 166 -11.69 10.05 32.14
C GLY A 166 -11.88 10.69 33.52
N GLN A 167 -12.14 12.00 33.58
CA GLN A 167 -12.34 12.73 34.84
C GLN A 167 -13.80 12.69 35.29
N HIS A 168 -14.74 12.68 34.34
CA HIS A 168 -16.18 12.80 34.58
C HIS A 168 -16.91 11.44 34.64
N ILE A 169 -16.39 10.49 35.43
CA ILE A 169 -16.90 9.11 35.47
C ILE A 169 -18.36 9.06 35.95
N ASN A 170 -18.72 9.84 36.96
CA ASN A 170 -20.06 9.81 37.56
C ASN A 170 -21.11 10.31 36.56
N GLU A 171 -20.79 11.39 35.86
CA GLU A 171 -21.61 12.01 34.83
C GLU A 171 -21.78 11.05 33.65
N VAL A 172 -20.70 10.41 33.17
CA VAL A 172 -20.77 9.37 32.13
C VAL A 172 -21.72 8.24 32.53
N MET A 173 -21.60 7.74 33.76
CA MET A 173 -22.43 6.65 34.27
C MET A 173 -23.89 7.07 34.48
N GLN A 174 -24.13 8.33 34.85
CA GLN A 174 -25.47 8.91 34.91
C GLN A 174 -26.10 8.95 33.52
N VAL A 175 -25.41 9.50 32.53
CA VAL A 175 -25.90 9.60 31.14
C VAL A 175 -26.15 8.21 30.54
N LEU A 176 -25.26 7.23 30.79
CA LEU A 176 -25.47 5.84 30.37
C LEU A 176 -26.76 5.25 30.97
N SER A 177 -27.01 5.51 32.26
CA SER A 177 -28.22 5.02 32.94
C SER A 177 -29.49 5.72 32.44
N GLU A 178 -29.39 6.99 32.07
CA GLU A 178 -30.50 7.76 31.47
C GLU A 178 -30.86 7.24 30.08
N VAL A 179 -29.87 7.00 29.21
CA VAL A 179 -30.13 6.48 27.85
C VAL A 179 -30.72 5.06 27.90
N GLU A 180 -30.29 4.21 28.84
CA GLU A 180 -30.90 2.89 29.07
C GLU A 180 -32.37 2.99 29.47
N LYS A 181 -32.71 3.86 30.42
CA LYS A 181 -34.08 4.06 30.91
C LYS A 181 -35.01 4.68 29.86
N SER A 182 -34.47 5.52 28.98
CA SER A 182 -35.25 6.15 27.91
C SER A 182 -35.71 5.16 26.82
N GLY A 183 -35.10 3.97 26.75
CA GLY A 183 -35.40 2.97 25.71
C GLY A 183 -34.86 3.33 24.32
N ILE A 184 -34.10 4.42 24.18
CA ILE A 184 -33.51 4.87 22.92
C ILE A 184 -32.39 3.89 22.51
N LYS A 185 -32.42 3.46 21.25
CA LYS A 185 -31.43 2.56 20.63
C LYS A 185 -30.74 3.25 19.44
N PRO A 186 -29.52 2.84 19.06
CA PRO A 186 -28.72 1.71 19.56
C PRO A 186 -27.87 2.01 20.80
N LEU A 187 -27.85 1.14 21.83
CA LEU A 187 -27.02 1.35 23.03
C LEU A 187 -25.55 0.91 22.91
N GLN A 188 -25.23 0.10 21.90
CA GLN A 188 -23.90 -0.50 21.72
C GLN A 188 -22.74 0.51 21.68
N PRO A 189 -22.84 1.65 20.96
CA PRO A 189 -21.75 2.63 20.94
C PRO A 189 -21.48 3.24 22.32
N CYS A 190 -22.54 3.49 23.12
CA CYS A 190 -22.40 4.04 24.47
C CYS A 190 -21.58 3.12 25.37
N TYR A 191 -21.94 1.82 25.42
CA TYR A 191 -21.17 0.84 26.19
C TYR A 191 -19.71 0.75 25.74
N ASN A 192 -19.45 0.77 24.42
CA ASN A 192 -18.08 0.75 23.91
C ASN A 192 -17.27 1.97 24.38
N SER A 193 -17.86 3.17 24.36
CA SER A 193 -17.19 4.39 24.81
C SER A 193 -16.85 4.34 26.30
N VAL A 194 -17.78 3.88 27.14
CA VAL A 194 -17.57 3.72 28.58
C VAL A 194 -16.54 2.64 28.89
N MET A 195 -16.59 1.48 28.21
CA MET A 195 -15.55 0.44 28.32
C MET A 195 -14.18 0.98 27.95
N ASN A 196 -14.09 1.74 26.85
CA ASN A 196 -12.84 2.32 26.39
C ASN A 196 -12.27 3.35 27.40
N MET A 197 -13.13 4.13 28.05
CA MET A 197 -12.73 5.03 29.14
C MET A 197 -12.11 4.25 30.30
N PHE A 198 -12.82 3.25 30.85
CA PHE A 198 -12.30 2.45 31.95
C PHE A 198 -11.03 1.68 31.61
N LEU A 199 -10.90 1.23 30.35
CA LEU A 199 -9.68 0.58 29.87
C LEU A 199 -8.48 1.53 29.86
N ARG A 200 -8.65 2.80 29.42
CA ARG A 200 -7.59 3.82 29.47
C ARG A 200 -7.22 4.24 30.89
N LEU A 201 -8.18 4.19 31.80
CA LEU A 201 -7.98 4.44 33.23
C LEU A 201 -7.44 3.20 33.98
N GLU A 202 -7.15 2.11 33.28
CA GLU A 202 -6.68 0.83 33.85
C GLU A 202 -7.61 0.23 34.92
N LYS A 203 -8.89 0.63 34.92
CA LYS A 203 -9.94 0.11 35.81
C LYS A 203 -10.58 -1.14 35.20
N TYR A 204 -9.82 -2.23 35.15
CA TYR A 204 -10.18 -3.44 34.40
C TYR A 204 -11.45 -4.14 34.91
N ASP A 205 -11.71 -4.14 36.23
CA ASP A 205 -12.93 -4.74 36.78
C ASP A 205 -14.20 -3.98 36.35
N GLU A 206 -14.09 -2.65 36.17
CA GLU A 206 -15.19 -1.84 35.64
C GLU A 206 -15.46 -2.14 34.15
N VAL A 207 -14.42 -2.44 33.36
CA VAL A 207 -14.59 -2.89 31.96
C VAL A 207 -15.42 -4.17 31.90
N GLU A 208 -15.17 -5.12 32.80
CA GLU A 208 -15.96 -6.36 32.91
C GLU A 208 -17.40 -6.08 33.37
N SER A 209 -17.58 -5.21 34.36
CA SER A 209 -18.90 -4.78 34.85
C SER A 209 -19.77 -4.17 33.75
N ILE A 210 -19.22 -3.22 32.98
CA ILE A 210 -19.93 -2.56 31.88
C ILE A 210 -20.26 -3.53 30.74
N TYR A 211 -19.36 -4.47 30.44
CA TYR A 211 -19.63 -5.52 29.44
C TYR A 211 -20.79 -6.44 29.87
N LYS A 212 -20.84 -6.84 31.14
CA LYS A 212 -21.94 -7.64 31.69
C LYS A 212 -23.26 -6.86 31.66
N ARG A 213 -23.25 -5.60 32.09
CA ARG A 213 -24.41 -4.70 32.01
C ARG A 213 -24.95 -4.58 30.58
N GLY A 214 -24.06 -4.44 29.58
CA GLY A 214 -24.45 -4.42 28.17
C GLY A 214 -25.10 -5.73 27.69
N LYS A 215 -24.58 -6.89 28.13
CA LYS A 215 -25.19 -8.20 27.86
C LYS A 215 -26.58 -8.33 28.51
N GLU A 216 -26.73 -7.89 29.76
CA GLU A 216 -28.01 -7.89 30.49
C GLU A 216 -29.05 -6.97 29.82
N ALA A 217 -28.60 -5.83 29.28
CA ALA A 217 -29.40 -4.94 28.44
C ALA A 217 -29.71 -5.51 27.03
N LYS A 218 -29.36 -6.78 26.78
CA LYS A 218 -29.54 -7.51 25.49
C LYS A 218 -28.91 -6.78 24.31
N VAL A 219 -27.79 -6.09 24.54
CA VAL A 219 -27.00 -5.45 23.49
C VAL A 219 -26.00 -6.47 22.96
N ARG A 220 -26.01 -6.70 21.65
CA ARG A 220 -25.03 -7.57 21.00
C ARG A 220 -23.65 -6.89 21.05
N PRO A 221 -22.63 -7.48 21.70
CA PRO A 221 -21.31 -6.86 21.74
C PRO A 221 -20.67 -6.84 20.35
N ALA A 222 -19.94 -5.77 20.02
CA ALA A 222 -19.14 -5.71 18.80
C ALA A 222 -17.71 -6.24 19.03
N HIS A 223 -16.96 -6.43 17.94
CA HIS A 223 -15.53 -6.77 17.99
C HIS A 223 -14.73 -5.89 18.96
N ALA A 224 -15.04 -4.59 19.01
CA ALA A 224 -14.38 -3.65 19.92
C ALA A 224 -14.60 -4.02 21.41
N ALA A 225 -15.83 -4.36 21.81
CA ALA A 225 -16.15 -4.75 23.17
C ALA A 225 -15.42 -6.04 23.59
N TYR A 226 -15.42 -7.05 22.72
CA TYR A 226 -14.66 -8.29 22.93
C TYR A 226 -13.16 -8.01 23.11
N ASN A 227 -12.57 -7.23 22.21
CA ASN A 227 -11.15 -6.90 22.28
C ASN A 227 -10.79 -6.07 23.52
N MET A 228 -11.63 -5.11 23.93
CA MET A 228 -11.40 -4.31 25.14
C MET A 228 -11.46 -5.16 26.41
N LEU A 229 -12.46 -6.05 26.53
CA LEU A 229 -12.55 -6.96 27.67
C LEU A 229 -11.39 -7.97 27.69
N MET A 230 -11.01 -8.50 26.52
CA MET A 230 -9.87 -9.40 26.39
C MET A 230 -8.56 -8.71 26.81
N GLN A 231 -8.38 -7.44 26.42
CA GLN A 231 -7.23 -6.65 26.83
C GLN A 231 -7.21 -6.43 28.36
N ALA A 232 -8.37 -6.17 28.97
CA ALA A 232 -8.50 -6.06 30.42
C ALA A 232 -8.14 -7.37 31.15
N TYR A 233 -8.56 -8.52 30.63
CA TYR A 233 -8.18 -9.83 31.18
C TYR A 233 -6.70 -10.14 31.02
N VAL A 234 -6.11 -9.81 29.86
CA VAL A 234 -4.66 -9.97 29.65
C VAL A 234 -3.85 -9.09 30.60
N ALA A 235 -4.25 -7.83 30.79
CA ALA A 235 -3.57 -6.91 31.69
C ALA A 235 -3.64 -7.34 33.16
N THR A 236 -4.74 -7.99 33.57
CA THR A 236 -4.92 -8.52 34.93
C THR A 236 -4.41 -9.96 35.11
N GLY A 237 -3.84 -10.57 34.08
CA GLY A 237 -3.33 -11.94 34.10
C GLY A 237 -4.43 -13.03 34.12
N LYS A 238 -5.70 -12.68 33.95
CA LYS A 238 -6.86 -13.60 33.89
C LYS A 238 -6.95 -14.29 32.51
N LEU A 239 -5.91 -15.01 32.10
CA LEU A 239 -5.79 -15.55 30.73
C LEU A 239 -6.86 -16.60 30.38
N GLU A 240 -7.30 -17.39 31.36
CA GLU A 240 -8.38 -18.36 31.18
C GLU A 240 -9.69 -17.68 30.76
N ASN A 241 -9.98 -16.51 31.33
CA ASN A 241 -11.14 -15.71 30.98
C ASN A 241 -10.99 -15.11 29.57
N ALA A 242 -9.79 -14.66 29.20
CA ALA A 242 -9.49 -14.18 27.85
C ALA A 242 -9.68 -15.28 26.79
N GLU A 243 -9.26 -16.51 27.09
CA GLU A 243 -9.47 -17.68 26.25
C GLU A 243 -10.94 -18.07 26.11
N ALA A 244 -11.68 -18.09 27.22
CA ALA A 244 -13.12 -18.37 27.19
C ALA A 244 -13.84 -17.36 26.29
N LEU A 245 -13.48 -16.07 26.41
CA LEU A 245 -14.02 -14.99 25.59
C LEU A 245 -13.65 -15.14 24.09
N PHE A 246 -12.43 -15.59 23.80
CA PHE A 246 -12.00 -15.90 22.44
C PHE A 246 -12.79 -17.06 21.81
N GLN A 247 -13.08 -18.10 22.58
CA GLN A 247 -13.92 -19.22 22.13
C GLN A 247 -15.38 -18.79 21.94
N GLU A 248 -15.90 -17.92 22.81
CA GLU A 248 -17.22 -17.30 22.61
C GLU A 248 -17.27 -16.50 21.30
N MET A 249 -16.25 -15.69 21.02
CA MET A 249 -16.14 -14.91 19.79
C MET A 249 -16.09 -15.79 18.54
N LYS A 250 -15.41 -16.94 18.58
CA LYS A 250 -15.39 -17.92 17.47
C LYS A 250 -16.77 -18.54 17.19
N LYS A 251 -17.55 -18.79 18.24
CA LYS A 251 -18.90 -19.38 18.12
C LYS A 251 -19.96 -18.36 17.70
N THR A 252 -19.69 -17.07 17.89
CA THR A 252 -20.64 -16.01 17.57
C THR A 252 -20.60 -15.67 16.09
N GLU A 253 -21.71 -15.92 15.38
CA GLU A 253 -21.81 -15.64 13.94
C GLU A 253 -21.46 -14.17 13.63
N GLY A 254 -20.66 -13.95 12.58
CA GLY A 254 -20.32 -12.61 12.08
C GLY A 254 -19.35 -11.78 12.93
N ILE A 255 -18.83 -12.29 14.06
CA ILE A 255 -17.88 -11.56 14.95
C ILE A 255 -16.50 -12.23 15.02
N GLY A 256 -16.27 -13.35 14.32
CA GLY A 256 -15.08 -14.19 14.49
C GLY A 256 -13.73 -13.43 14.62
N PRO A 257 -12.72 -14.02 15.30
CA PRO A 257 -11.50 -13.31 15.68
C PRO A 257 -10.80 -12.57 14.54
N ASN A 258 -10.42 -11.31 14.79
CA ASN A 258 -9.67 -10.49 13.84
C ASN A 258 -8.21 -10.34 14.26
N THR A 259 -7.40 -9.66 13.44
CA THR A 259 -5.97 -9.43 13.69
C THR A 259 -5.68 -8.90 15.09
N ARG A 260 -6.46 -7.92 15.57
CA ARG A 260 -6.30 -7.34 16.90
C ARG A 260 -6.58 -8.35 18.01
N THR A 261 -7.59 -9.22 17.84
CA THR A 261 -7.91 -10.29 18.80
C THR A 261 -6.72 -11.25 18.98
N TYR A 262 -6.09 -11.69 17.88
CA TYR A 262 -4.92 -12.57 17.96
C TYR A 262 -3.72 -11.89 18.62
N ASN A 263 -3.44 -10.63 18.27
CA ASN A 263 -2.32 -9.89 18.86
C ASN A 263 -2.48 -9.71 20.38
N ILE A 264 -3.70 -9.40 20.88
CA ILE A 264 -3.97 -9.26 22.32
C ILE A 264 -3.67 -10.56 23.08
N LEU A 265 -4.16 -11.71 22.58
CA LEU A 265 -3.91 -13.00 23.24
C LEU A 265 -2.46 -13.45 23.14
N LEU A 266 -1.82 -13.23 21.98
CA LEU A 266 -0.40 -13.54 21.82
C LEU A 266 0.47 -12.70 22.75
N GLU A 267 0.11 -11.43 22.98
CA GLU A 267 0.74 -10.60 24.00
C GLU A 267 0.59 -11.21 25.40
N GLY A 268 -0.62 -11.64 25.77
CA GLY A 268 -0.88 -12.28 27.06
C GLY A 268 -0.15 -13.60 27.27
N TYR A 269 -0.10 -14.47 26.26
CA TYR A 269 0.73 -15.68 26.33
C TYR A 269 2.23 -15.37 26.35
N GLY A 270 2.62 -14.27 25.71
CA GLY A 270 3.95 -13.71 25.72
C GLY A 270 4.41 -13.35 27.14
N THR A 271 3.61 -12.55 27.84
CA THR A 271 3.90 -12.11 29.21
C THR A 271 3.85 -13.27 30.20
N ALA A 272 2.91 -14.21 30.05
CA ALA A 272 2.80 -15.40 30.91
C ALA A 272 3.75 -16.56 30.52
N CYS A 273 4.61 -16.39 29.52
CA CYS A 273 5.57 -17.41 29.04
C CYS A 273 4.93 -18.75 28.62
N MET A 274 3.67 -18.75 28.17
CA MET A 274 2.93 -19.95 27.78
C MET A 274 3.29 -20.41 26.35
N LYS A 275 4.46 -21.04 26.20
CA LYS A 275 5.04 -21.43 24.89
C LYS A 275 4.13 -22.29 24.00
N GLY A 276 3.42 -23.26 24.58
CA GLY A 276 2.55 -24.18 23.82
C GLY A 276 1.38 -23.44 23.18
N ARG A 277 0.64 -22.69 24.00
CA ARG A 277 -0.55 -21.93 23.57
C ARG A 277 -0.22 -20.78 22.63
N ALA A 278 0.87 -20.05 22.89
CA ALA A 278 1.36 -19.01 21.97
C ALA A 278 1.64 -19.57 20.58
N ARG A 279 2.21 -20.78 20.50
CA ARG A 279 2.53 -21.43 19.24
C ARG A 279 1.28 -21.86 18.48
N GLU A 280 0.34 -22.52 19.15
CA GLU A 280 -0.92 -22.96 18.53
C GLU A 280 -1.73 -21.77 17.99
N LEU A 281 -1.86 -20.72 18.80
CA LEU A 281 -2.62 -19.52 18.40
C LEU A 281 -1.97 -18.80 17.22
N PHE A 282 -0.64 -18.76 17.16
CA PHE A 282 0.08 -18.15 16.05
C PHE A 282 -0.02 -18.95 14.75
N GLU A 283 -0.05 -20.29 14.84
CA GLU A 283 -0.33 -21.14 13.68
C GLU A 283 -1.73 -20.81 13.12
N GLU A 284 -2.76 -20.79 13.97
CA GLU A 284 -4.13 -20.43 13.57
C GLU A 284 -4.21 -19.02 12.95
N MET A 285 -3.54 -18.05 13.57
CA MET A 285 -3.47 -16.66 13.07
C MET A 285 -2.89 -16.60 11.65
N THR A 286 -1.87 -17.41 11.37
CA THR A 286 -1.20 -17.44 10.07
C THR A 286 -2.01 -18.13 8.98
N GLU A 287 -2.74 -19.18 9.33
CA GLU A 287 -3.67 -19.86 8.42
C GLU A 287 -4.80 -18.92 7.97
N LYS A 288 -5.26 -18.04 8.86
CA LYS A 288 -6.27 -17.02 8.56
C LYS A 288 -5.72 -15.75 7.90
N GLY A 289 -4.41 -15.67 7.66
CA GLY A 289 -3.79 -14.52 7.00
C GLY A 289 -3.69 -13.25 7.86
N CYS A 290 -3.85 -13.34 9.18
CA CYS A 290 -3.72 -12.20 10.09
C CYS A 290 -2.25 -11.80 10.31
N GLN A 291 -1.99 -10.52 10.64
CA GLN A 291 -0.64 -9.96 10.77
C GLN A 291 -0.22 -9.76 12.23
N LEU A 292 0.99 -10.23 12.57
CA LEU A 292 1.56 -10.07 13.90
C LEU A 292 2.11 -8.65 14.07
N ASP A 293 1.69 -7.97 15.14
CA ASP A 293 2.18 -6.62 15.46
C ASP A 293 3.66 -6.64 15.88
N ALA A 294 4.39 -5.57 15.59
CA ALA A 294 5.84 -5.50 15.82
C ALA A 294 6.20 -5.69 17.30
N ASP A 295 5.44 -5.07 18.21
CA ASP A 295 5.68 -5.13 19.65
C ASP A 295 5.42 -6.54 20.21
N VAL A 296 4.35 -7.18 19.74
CA VAL A 296 4.00 -8.56 20.11
C VAL A 296 5.03 -9.53 19.55
N LYS A 297 5.55 -9.28 18.34
CA LYS A 297 6.60 -10.09 17.71
C LYS A 297 7.83 -10.17 18.60
N VAL A 298 8.30 -9.06 19.16
CA VAL A 298 9.48 -9.04 20.05
C VAL A 298 9.23 -9.91 21.29
N LYS A 299 8.07 -9.76 21.93
CA LYS A 299 7.71 -10.51 23.16
C LYS A 299 7.59 -12.01 22.90
N VAL A 300 7.06 -12.39 21.74
CA VAL A 300 6.69 -13.78 21.42
C VAL A 300 7.78 -14.53 20.63
N GLN A 301 8.80 -13.83 20.12
CA GLN A 301 9.89 -14.41 19.31
C GLN A 301 10.70 -15.48 20.05
N SER A 302 10.92 -15.33 21.34
CA SER A 302 11.61 -16.32 22.18
C SER A 302 10.76 -17.58 22.45
N LEU A 303 9.42 -17.46 22.38
CA LEU A 303 8.47 -18.52 22.73
C LEU A 303 8.07 -19.38 21.52
N ILE A 304 7.89 -18.75 20.35
CA ILE A 304 7.44 -19.41 19.10
C ILE A 304 8.61 -19.97 18.27
N SER A 305 9.85 -19.66 18.67
CA SER A 305 11.12 -19.90 17.96
C SER A 305 11.31 -19.00 16.74
N ALA A 306 12.47 -18.33 16.67
CA ALA A 306 12.82 -17.43 15.56
C ALA A 306 12.75 -18.11 14.18
N LYS A 307 13.02 -19.43 14.12
CA LYS A 307 12.95 -20.22 12.89
C LYS A 307 11.54 -20.28 12.28
N ARG A 308 10.49 -20.31 13.11
CA ARG A 308 9.10 -20.37 12.63
C ARG A 308 8.61 -19.00 12.14
N ILE A 309 8.96 -17.94 12.86
CA ILE A 309 8.69 -16.56 12.43
C ILE A 309 9.39 -16.28 11.10
N ALA A 310 10.69 -16.63 10.99
CA ALA A 310 11.45 -16.49 9.74
C ALA A 310 10.83 -17.31 8.60
N ASN A 311 10.31 -18.52 8.86
CA ASN A 311 9.61 -19.31 7.85
C ASN A 311 8.31 -18.65 7.33
N LEU A 312 7.62 -17.87 8.16
CA LEU A 312 6.41 -17.15 7.76
C LEU A 312 6.73 -15.87 7.00
N GLU A 313 7.74 -15.12 7.43
CA GLU A 313 8.26 -14.00 6.66
C GLU A 313 8.72 -14.47 5.28
N LYS A 314 9.42 -15.60 5.24
CA LYS A 314 9.81 -16.29 4.02
C LYS A 314 8.60 -16.66 3.13
N LYS A 315 7.49 -17.17 3.69
CA LYS A 315 6.26 -17.43 2.93
C LYS A 315 5.63 -16.17 2.31
N LYS A 316 5.85 -14.99 2.89
CA LYS A 316 5.35 -13.71 2.35
C LYS A 316 6.22 -13.16 1.21
N LEU A 317 7.42 -13.70 0.99
CA LEU A 317 8.35 -13.20 -0.01
C LEU A 317 7.91 -13.59 -1.42
N VAL A 318 7.47 -12.59 -2.19
CA VAL A 318 7.20 -12.72 -3.62
C VAL A 318 8.19 -11.87 -4.39
N LEU A 319 8.81 -12.46 -5.42
CA LEU A 319 9.75 -11.72 -6.27
C LEU A 319 8.99 -10.67 -7.08
N THR A 320 9.44 -9.42 -7.02
CA THR A 320 8.93 -8.32 -7.86
C THR A 320 9.35 -8.53 -9.32
N ASP A 321 8.68 -7.86 -10.26
CA ASP A 321 9.06 -7.95 -11.68
C ASP A 321 10.47 -7.45 -11.94
N GLU A 322 10.93 -6.44 -11.19
CA GLU A 322 12.33 -6.00 -11.23
C GLU A 322 13.30 -7.11 -10.82
N GLN A 323 13.05 -7.77 -9.68
CA GLN A 323 13.90 -8.86 -9.19
C GLN A 323 13.90 -10.04 -10.18
N ARG A 324 12.74 -10.37 -10.77
CA ARG A 324 12.59 -11.46 -11.75
C ARG A 324 13.41 -11.25 -13.01
N GLU A 325 13.58 -10.00 -13.46
CA GLU A 325 14.39 -9.65 -14.63
C GLU A 325 15.90 -9.58 -14.32
N ILE A 326 16.25 -9.25 -13.08
CA ILE A 326 17.64 -9.12 -12.63
C ILE A 326 18.28 -10.49 -12.43
N ILE A 327 17.59 -11.44 -11.79
CA ILE A 327 18.11 -12.76 -11.43
C ILE A 327 18.77 -13.48 -12.64
N PRO A 328 18.14 -13.57 -13.82
CA PRO A 328 18.76 -14.17 -15.01
C PRO A 328 20.09 -13.51 -15.40
N GLY A 329 20.21 -12.18 -15.24
CA GLY A 329 21.41 -11.43 -15.59
C GLY A 329 22.55 -11.72 -14.63
N LEU A 330 22.23 -11.85 -13.33
CA LEU A 330 23.19 -12.26 -12.30
C LEU A 330 23.68 -13.70 -12.53
N LEU A 331 22.78 -14.62 -12.86
CA LEU A 331 23.11 -16.02 -13.15
C LEU A 331 24.01 -16.13 -14.39
N LEU A 332 23.67 -15.42 -15.48
CA LEU A 332 24.50 -15.33 -16.67
C LEU A 332 25.88 -14.73 -16.36
N GLY A 333 25.93 -13.72 -15.48
CA GLY A 333 27.17 -13.11 -15.00
C GLY A 333 27.98 -13.95 -14.01
N GLY A 334 27.47 -15.11 -13.58
CA GLY A 334 28.21 -16.10 -12.81
C GLY A 334 27.77 -16.31 -11.37
N ALA A 335 26.65 -15.70 -10.93
CA ALA A 335 26.04 -15.96 -9.62
C ALA A 335 25.73 -17.46 -9.42
N ARG A 336 25.71 -17.92 -8.16
CA ARG A 336 25.39 -19.31 -7.82
C ARG A 336 23.98 -19.47 -7.27
N MET A 337 23.39 -20.62 -7.55
CA MET A 337 22.18 -21.10 -6.88
C MET A 337 22.42 -22.50 -6.37
N GLU A 338 22.11 -22.73 -5.10
CA GLU A 338 22.33 -24.00 -4.39
C GLU A 338 21.07 -24.37 -3.61
N SER A 339 20.81 -25.67 -3.48
CA SER A 339 19.64 -26.19 -2.77
C SER A 339 20.06 -26.85 -1.46
N PRO A 340 19.63 -26.33 -0.29
CA PRO A 340 19.86 -27.00 0.98
C PRO A 340 18.93 -28.21 1.19
N ASP A 341 17.77 -28.23 0.51
CA ASP A 341 16.66 -29.17 0.80
C ASP A 341 16.30 -30.05 -0.41
N ASN A 342 17.29 -30.71 -1.02
CA ASN A 342 17.08 -31.69 -2.11
C ASN A 342 16.15 -31.17 -3.25
N ASN A 343 16.46 -30.00 -3.79
CA ASN A 343 15.75 -29.31 -4.91
C ASN A 343 14.34 -28.76 -4.61
N ARG A 344 13.93 -28.67 -3.32
CA ARG A 344 12.66 -28.02 -2.95
C ARG A 344 12.75 -26.50 -2.92
N THR A 345 13.86 -25.99 -2.43
CA THR A 345 14.12 -24.56 -2.17
C THR A 345 15.54 -24.24 -2.61
N TYR A 346 15.80 -22.98 -2.98
CA TYR A 346 17.13 -22.56 -3.47
C TYR A 346 17.57 -21.23 -2.84
N GLU A 347 18.87 -21.07 -2.67
CA GLU A 347 19.54 -19.85 -2.24
C GLU A 347 20.26 -19.21 -3.42
N LEU A 348 20.19 -17.89 -3.57
CA LEU A 348 21.00 -17.13 -4.52
C LEU A 348 22.26 -16.62 -3.80
N HIS A 349 23.42 -16.95 -4.35
CA HIS A 349 24.72 -16.56 -3.81
C HIS A 349 25.45 -15.63 -4.79
N LEU A 350 25.87 -14.48 -4.28
CA LEU A 350 26.59 -13.44 -5.02
C LEU A 350 27.98 -13.24 -4.41
N GLU A 351 28.98 -13.06 -5.27
CA GLU A 351 30.37 -12.82 -4.88
C GLU A 351 30.88 -11.53 -5.51
N PHE A 352 31.42 -10.64 -4.69
CA PHE A 352 31.96 -9.34 -5.10
C PHE A 352 33.42 -9.22 -4.71
N LYS A 353 34.28 -8.85 -5.66
CA LYS A 353 35.68 -8.50 -5.39
C LYS A 353 35.76 -7.01 -5.04
N CYS A 354 36.36 -6.67 -3.91
CA CYS A 354 36.31 -5.31 -3.34
C CYS A 354 37.11 -4.22 -4.08
N GLU A 355 37.92 -4.57 -5.09
CA GLU A 355 38.76 -3.60 -5.82
C GLU A 355 38.00 -2.79 -6.89
N ASP A 356 36.84 -3.27 -7.34
CA ASP A 356 36.11 -2.70 -8.48
C ASP A 356 34.95 -1.81 -7.99
N GLU A 357 35.06 -0.50 -8.25
CA GLU A 357 34.02 0.49 -7.92
C GLU A 357 32.66 0.12 -8.50
N VAL A 358 32.63 -0.48 -9.70
CA VAL A 358 31.38 -0.96 -10.31
C VAL A 358 30.75 -2.06 -9.45
N LYS A 359 31.56 -2.98 -8.92
CA LYS A 359 31.08 -4.08 -8.06
C LYS A 359 30.56 -3.58 -6.72
N LYS A 360 31.18 -2.55 -6.13
CA LYS A 360 30.68 -1.91 -4.89
C LYS A 360 29.29 -1.32 -5.10
N VAL A 361 29.10 -0.52 -6.15
CA VAL A 361 27.81 0.10 -6.47
C VAL A 361 26.72 -0.95 -6.72
N ILE A 362 27.03 -2.02 -7.46
CA ILE A 362 26.08 -3.10 -7.72
C ILE A 362 25.74 -3.86 -6.44
N LYS A 363 26.73 -4.13 -5.59
CA LYS A 363 26.53 -4.76 -4.29
C LYS A 363 25.53 -3.95 -3.47
N ASP A 364 25.70 -2.64 -3.38
CA ASP A 364 24.83 -1.77 -2.59
C ASP A 364 23.40 -1.75 -3.18
N ARG A 365 23.28 -1.65 -4.51
CA ARG A 365 21.98 -1.71 -5.18
C ARG A 365 21.26 -3.05 -4.96
N LEU A 366 21.96 -4.16 -5.11
CA LEU A 366 21.38 -5.50 -4.90
C LEU A 366 21.03 -5.70 -3.43
N SER A 367 21.86 -5.20 -2.52
CA SER A 367 21.60 -5.24 -1.08
C SER A 367 20.27 -4.58 -0.74
N PHE A 368 20.00 -3.40 -1.31
CA PHE A 368 18.73 -2.71 -1.16
C PHE A 368 17.57 -3.46 -1.85
N LEU A 369 17.73 -3.87 -3.10
CA LEU A 369 16.67 -4.53 -3.88
C LEU A 369 16.19 -5.84 -3.27
N PHE A 370 17.10 -6.58 -2.64
CA PHE A 370 16.82 -7.88 -2.03
C PHE A 370 16.87 -7.82 -0.50
N GLN A 371 16.67 -6.65 0.12
CA GLN A 371 16.83 -6.45 1.57
C GLN A 371 16.07 -7.48 2.44
N ALA A 372 14.85 -7.85 2.01
CA ALA A 372 14.01 -8.82 2.73
C ALA A 372 14.37 -10.28 2.44
N TRP A 373 15.28 -10.52 1.49
CA TRP A 373 15.71 -11.84 1.06
C TRP A 373 17.05 -12.26 1.66
N TRP A 374 17.86 -11.35 2.22
CA TRP A 374 19.17 -11.70 2.78
C TRP A 374 19.07 -12.45 4.10
N LYS A 375 20.05 -13.32 4.38
CA LYS A 375 20.16 -13.96 5.71
C LYS A 375 20.35 -12.88 6.80
N PRO A 376 19.86 -13.07 8.04
CA PRO A 376 19.81 -12.04 9.09
C PRO A 376 21.15 -11.37 9.46
N ASN A 377 22.28 -12.03 9.20
CA ASN A 377 23.63 -11.50 9.47
C ASN A 377 24.28 -10.84 8.22
N GLN A 378 23.55 -10.81 7.11
CA GLN A 378 24.00 -10.28 5.81
C GLN A 378 23.15 -9.10 5.35
N THR A 379 22.08 -8.78 6.07
CA THR A 379 21.41 -7.49 5.99
C THR A 379 22.42 -6.41 6.36
N PRO A 380 22.77 -5.48 5.45
CA PRO A 380 23.68 -4.41 5.79
C PRO A 380 22.96 -3.45 6.74
N SER A 381 23.17 -3.61 8.04
CA SER A 381 23.22 -2.45 8.91
C SER A 381 24.36 -1.58 8.38
N LEU A 382 24.03 -0.36 8.00
CA LEU A 382 25.01 0.70 7.78
C LEU A 382 25.94 0.68 9.01
N ASN A 383 27.18 0.22 8.86
CA ASN A 383 28.16 -0.11 9.91
C ASN A 383 28.10 -1.56 10.44
N GLN A 384 28.66 -2.52 9.70
CA GLN A 384 29.49 -3.60 10.28
C GLN A 384 30.20 -4.37 9.15
N LEU A 385 31.47 -4.04 8.93
CA LEU A 385 32.42 -4.87 8.20
C LEU A 385 32.96 -5.91 9.17
N THR A 386 32.41 -7.12 9.18
CA THR A 386 33.13 -8.28 9.73
C THR A 386 33.70 -9.06 8.56
N ALA A 387 35.01 -8.90 8.36
CA ALA A 387 35.80 -9.85 7.63
C ALA A 387 35.72 -11.19 8.37
N THR A 388 35.05 -12.18 7.79
CA THR A 388 35.14 -13.56 8.27
C THR A 388 36.55 -14.06 7.99
N LYS A 389 37.36 -14.14 9.05
CA LYS A 389 38.60 -14.91 9.12
C LYS A 389 38.27 -16.39 8.86
N GLU A 390 38.82 -16.94 7.79
CA GLU A 390 39.20 -18.35 7.67
C GLU A 390 40.33 -18.41 6.64
N CYS A 391 41.56 -18.53 7.13
CA CYS A 391 42.73 -19.11 6.47
C CYS A 391 43.93 -18.92 7.43
N GLU A 392 44.06 -19.83 8.39
CA GLU A 392 45.37 -20.15 8.96
C GLU A 392 46.07 -21.16 8.03
N ASP A 393 47.35 -20.86 7.78
CA ASP A 393 48.42 -21.71 7.26
C ASP A 393 48.28 -22.40 5.89
N VAL A 394 49.01 -21.87 4.89
CA VAL A 394 50.10 -22.57 4.16
C VAL A 394 50.96 -21.54 3.38
N LEU A 395 52.21 -21.37 3.83
CA LEU A 395 53.48 -21.14 3.10
C LEU A 395 53.55 -20.14 1.90
N ALA A 396 54.42 -19.14 2.11
CA ALA A 396 55.40 -18.57 1.17
C ALA A 396 54.98 -18.28 -0.30
N GLY A 397 54.73 -17.00 -0.57
CA GLY A 397 54.95 -16.38 -1.89
C GLY A 397 53.77 -16.42 -2.87
N ALA A 398 52.79 -15.52 -2.71
CA ALA A 398 51.91 -15.08 -3.80
C ALA A 398 51.12 -13.81 -3.42
N SER A 399 50.89 -12.97 -4.42
CA SER A 399 49.98 -11.81 -4.52
C SER A 399 49.01 -11.51 -3.36
N ALA A 400 48.92 -10.23 -2.98
CA ALA A 400 47.95 -9.67 -2.03
C ALA A 400 46.53 -10.29 -2.16
N ILE A 401 46.02 -10.84 -1.06
CA ILE A 401 44.71 -11.49 -1.01
C ILE A 401 43.63 -10.41 -1.08
N VAL A 402 42.95 -10.33 -2.22
CA VAL A 402 41.84 -9.40 -2.46
C VAL A 402 40.62 -9.81 -1.62
N PRO A 403 40.03 -8.94 -0.78
CA PRO A 403 38.85 -9.30 0.01
C PRO A 403 37.63 -9.55 -0.89
N ILE A 404 36.96 -10.69 -0.68
CA ILE A 404 35.74 -11.10 -1.39
C ILE A 404 34.55 -11.00 -0.43
N VAL A 405 33.52 -10.26 -0.83
CA VAL A 405 32.26 -10.17 -0.08
C VAL A 405 31.25 -11.15 -0.67
N ARG A 406 30.62 -11.97 0.18
CA ARG A 406 29.57 -12.92 -0.20
C ARG A 406 28.22 -12.46 0.35
N LEU A 407 27.19 -12.47 -0.49
CA LEU A 407 25.79 -12.24 -0.10
C LEU A 407 24.96 -13.47 -0.48
N GLU A 408 24.15 -13.95 0.45
CA GLU A 408 23.33 -15.15 0.31
C GLU A 408 21.88 -14.86 0.71
N THR A 409 20.95 -15.23 -0.16
CA THR A 409 19.54 -15.13 0.19
C THR A 409 19.11 -16.26 1.13
N VAL A 410 18.01 -16.07 1.85
CA VAL A 410 17.26 -17.15 2.46
C VAL A 410 16.83 -18.13 1.38
N SER A 411 16.90 -19.42 1.68
CA SER A 411 16.43 -20.47 0.78
C SER A 411 14.95 -20.26 0.48
N HIS A 412 14.48 -20.27 -0.77
CA HIS A 412 13.06 -20.05 -1.08
C HIS A 412 12.58 -20.78 -2.34
N GLY A 413 11.28 -21.07 -2.41
CA GLY A 413 10.64 -21.72 -3.57
C GLY A 413 10.61 -20.83 -4.81
N SER A 414 10.56 -19.50 -4.67
CA SER A 414 10.55 -18.56 -5.80
C SER A 414 11.79 -18.65 -6.70
N PHE A 415 12.92 -19.16 -6.18
CA PHE A 415 14.14 -19.35 -6.95
C PHE A 415 14.17 -20.67 -7.72
N ARG A 416 13.28 -21.62 -7.41
CA ARG A 416 13.24 -22.98 -7.99
C ARG A 416 13.14 -22.97 -9.51
N PHE A 417 12.30 -22.11 -10.07
CA PHE A 417 12.16 -21.98 -11.51
C PHE A 417 13.47 -21.59 -12.19
N TYR A 418 14.18 -20.60 -11.65
CA TYR A 418 15.46 -20.14 -12.18
C TYR A 418 16.55 -21.20 -12.03
N ALA A 419 16.62 -21.85 -10.87
CA ALA A 419 17.60 -22.88 -10.60
C ALA A 419 17.46 -24.08 -11.56
N HIS A 420 16.25 -24.54 -11.85
CA HIS A 420 16.07 -25.63 -12.83
C HIS A 420 16.42 -25.21 -14.27
N GLN A 421 16.21 -23.95 -14.65
CA GLN A 421 16.51 -23.48 -16.00
C GLN A 421 18.00 -23.24 -16.22
N TYR A 422 18.67 -22.62 -15.24
CA TYR A 422 20.07 -22.22 -15.35
C TYR A 422 21.04 -23.22 -14.69
N ARG A 423 20.55 -24.12 -13.84
CA ARG A 423 21.35 -25.11 -13.07
C ARG A 423 20.61 -26.43 -12.77
N PRO A 424 20.12 -27.16 -13.78
CA PRO A 424 19.34 -28.39 -13.58
C PRO A 424 20.07 -29.52 -12.81
N LYS A 425 21.41 -29.48 -12.73
CA LYS A 425 22.24 -30.42 -11.97
C LYS A 425 23.32 -29.71 -11.12
N GLY A 426 23.07 -28.45 -10.74
CA GLY A 426 24.08 -27.60 -10.09
C GLY A 426 25.12 -26.99 -11.04
N GLU A 427 25.23 -27.51 -12.27
CA GLU A 427 26.11 -26.97 -13.31
C GLU A 427 25.49 -25.76 -14.04
N PRO A 428 26.29 -24.73 -14.38
CA PRO A 428 25.80 -23.56 -15.12
C PRO A 428 25.42 -23.92 -16.56
N VAL A 429 24.16 -23.68 -16.92
CA VAL A 429 23.59 -23.95 -18.24
C VAL A 429 22.87 -22.71 -18.77
N ILE A 430 22.98 -22.47 -20.07
CA ILE A 430 22.15 -21.47 -20.76
C ILE A 430 20.85 -22.15 -21.22
N PRO A 431 19.67 -21.67 -20.79
CA PRO A 431 18.38 -22.24 -21.20
C PRO A 431 18.19 -22.24 -22.73
N LYS A 432 17.50 -23.24 -23.27
CA LYS A 432 17.22 -23.33 -24.72
C LYS A 432 16.49 -22.09 -25.26
N LEU A 433 15.55 -21.55 -24.50
CA LEU A 433 14.75 -20.37 -24.85
C LEU A 433 15.39 -19.06 -24.35
N ILE A 434 16.72 -18.94 -24.38
CA ILE A 434 17.46 -17.78 -23.85
C ILE A 434 16.98 -16.44 -24.44
N HIS A 435 16.49 -16.42 -25.68
CA HIS A 435 15.95 -15.23 -26.34
C HIS A 435 14.80 -14.55 -25.56
N ARG A 436 14.00 -15.31 -24.77
CA ARG A 436 12.93 -14.76 -23.93
C ARG A 436 13.45 -14.01 -22.70
N TRP A 437 14.67 -14.33 -22.28
CA TRP A 437 15.28 -13.83 -21.05
C TRP A 437 16.23 -12.65 -21.28
N LEU A 438 16.70 -12.43 -22.51
CA LEU A 438 17.61 -11.33 -22.85
C LEU A 438 16.87 -9.98 -22.93
N LYS A 439 16.18 -9.59 -21.86
CA LYS A 439 15.57 -8.28 -21.72
C LYS A 439 16.65 -7.20 -21.52
N PRO A 440 16.37 -5.92 -21.83
CA PRO A 440 17.29 -4.81 -21.61
C PRO A 440 17.89 -4.77 -20.18
N ARG A 441 17.04 -4.94 -19.16
CA ARG A 441 17.47 -4.96 -17.75
C ARG A 441 18.35 -6.16 -17.42
N THR A 442 18.01 -7.35 -17.94
CA THR A 442 18.81 -8.57 -17.77
C THR A 442 20.21 -8.41 -18.36
N LEU A 443 20.31 -7.84 -19.57
CA LEU A 443 21.59 -7.57 -20.22
C LEU A 443 22.42 -6.55 -19.43
N ALA A 444 21.78 -5.49 -18.91
CA ALA A 444 22.44 -4.48 -18.08
C ALA A 444 23.04 -5.12 -16.81
N TYR A 445 22.29 -5.98 -16.11
CA TYR A 445 22.80 -6.65 -14.91
C TYR A 445 23.84 -7.73 -15.23
N TRP A 446 23.77 -8.40 -16.38
CA TRP A 446 24.86 -9.27 -16.83
C TRP A 446 26.13 -8.46 -17.09
N TYR A 447 26.03 -7.30 -17.75
CA TYR A 447 27.17 -6.43 -18.01
C TYR A 447 27.77 -5.85 -16.73
N MET A 448 26.93 -5.34 -15.83
CA MET A 448 27.34 -4.80 -14.54
C MET A 448 27.98 -5.89 -13.65
N TYR A 449 27.33 -7.05 -13.49
CA TYR A 449 27.77 -8.09 -12.56
C TYR A 449 28.88 -8.99 -13.11
N GLY A 450 28.83 -9.36 -14.38
CA GLY A 450 29.79 -10.27 -15.01
C GLY A 450 30.63 -9.64 -16.12
N GLY A 451 30.32 -8.44 -16.59
CA GLY A 451 31.02 -7.83 -17.71
C GLY A 451 32.11 -6.83 -17.34
N ARG A 452 32.73 -6.25 -18.37
CA ARG A 452 33.67 -5.13 -18.29
C ARG A 452 33.79 -4.39 -19.63
N LYS A 453 34.19 -3.12 -19.57
CA LYS A 453 34.61 -2.37 -20.76
C LYS A 453 35.97 -2.87 -21.24
N CYS A 454 36.17 -2.92 -22.55
CA CYS A 454 37.45 -3.28 -23.14
C CYS A 454 38.34 -2.04 -23.31
N GLU A 455 39.40 -1.92 -22.52
CA GLU A 455 40.34 -0.78 -22.55
C GLU A 455 40.92 -0.49 -23.93
N ARG A 456 41.23 -1.53 -24.73
CA ARG A 456 41.88 -1.35 -26.04
C ARG A 456 40.95 -0.90 -27.17
N THR A 457 39.66 -1.19 -27.08
CA THR A 457 38.73 -0.99 -28.22
C THR A 457 37.45 -0.26 -27.84
N GLY A 458 37.32 0.17 -26.60
CA GLY A 458 36.08 0.75 -26.06
C GLY A 458 34.88 -0.20 -25.99
N GLY A 459 34.91 -1.37 -26.62
CA GLY A 459 33.76 -2.29 -26.72
C GLY A 459 33.35 -2.98 -25.42
N ILE A 460 32.20 -3.64 -25.45
CA ILE A 460 31.59 -4.33 -24.29
C ILE A 460 32.04 -5.80 -24.26
N ILE A 461 32.44 -6.28 -23.08
CA ILE A 461 32.77 -7.69 -22.85
C ILE A 461 31.82 -8.26 -21.78
N LEU A 462 31.11 -9.33 -22.13
CA LEU A 462 30.34 -10.12 -21.17
C LEU A 462 31.12 -11.39 -20.81
N ASN A 463 31.33 -11.63 -19.51
CA ASN A 463 31.92 -12.88 -19.06
C ASN A 463 30.93 -14.03 -19.29
N ALA A 464 31.44 -15.09 -19.91
CA ALA A 464 30.70 -16.30 -20.19
C ALA A 464 31.59 -17.55 -19.96
N SER A 465 32.61 -17.42 -19.11
CA SER A 465 33.65 -18.44 -18.89
C SER A 465 33.12 -19.78 -18.40
N LYS A 466 31.94 -19.76 -17.77
CA LYS A 466 31.28 -20.93 -17.19
C LYS A 466 30.46 -21.74 -18.21
N TYR A 467 30.33 -21.28 -19.46
CA TYR A 467 29.45 -21.90 -20.45
C TYR A 467 30.23 -22.52 -21.62
N SER A 468 29.71 -23.64 -22.12
CA SER A 468 30.26 -24.33 -23.29
C SER A 468 30.04 -23.53 -24.58
N GLY A 469 30.86 -23.81 -25.59
CA GLY A 469 30.72 -23.17 -26.90
C GLY A 469 29.34 -23.33 -27.56
N LYS A 470 28.71 -24.50 -27.39
CA LYS A 470 27.36 -24.78 -27.92
C LYS A 470 26.30 -23.90 -27.25
N GLN A 471 26.42 -23.68 -25.93
CA GLN A 471 25.52 -22.82 -25.18
C GLN A 471 25.68 -21.35 -25.58
N LEU A 472 26.91 -20.88 -25.81
CA LEU A 472 27.17 -19.51 -26.25
C LEU A 472 26.61 -19.22 -27.65
N GLN A 473 26.55 -20.22 -28.54
CA GLN A 473 25.91 -20.05 -29.84
C GLN A 473 24.41 -19.74 -29.74
N LEU A 474 23.71 -20.24 -28.71
CA LEU A 474 22.31 -19.88 -28.47
C LEU A 474 22.14 -18.40 -28.17
N VAL A 475 23.04 -17.84 -27.35
CA VAL A 475 23.04 -16.40 -27.02
C VAL A 475 23.37 -15.57 -28.26
N ILE A 476 24.41 -15.97 -29.00
CA ILE A 476 24.84 -15.26 -30.22
C ILE A 476 23.73 -15.27 -31.26
N LYS A 477 23.08 -16.41 -31.50
CA LYS A 477 21.94 -16.51 -32.43
C LYS A 477 20.79 -15.61 -31.99
N ALA A 478 20.46 -15.58 -30.70
CA ALA A 478 19.41 -14.73 -30.16
C ALA A 478 19.72 -13.23 -30.28
N LEU A 479 20.97 -12.82 -30.10
CA LEU A 479 21.39 -11.42 -30.23
C LEU A 479 21.49 -10.98 -31.69
N LYS A 480 21.98 -11.84 -32.58
CA LYS A 480 22.02 -11.59 -34.03
C LYS A 480 20.62 -11.44 -34.62
N ALA A 481 19.65 -12.22 -34.15
CA ALA A 481 18.24 -12.06 -34.54
C ALA A 481 17.65 -10.68 -34.15
N ARG A 482 18.28 -9.97 -33.21
CA ARG A 482 17.94 -8.59 -32.82
C ARG A 482 18.92 -7.56 -33.38
N THR A 483 19.55 -7.88 -34.52
CA THR A 483 20.52 -7.02 -35.24
C THR A 483 21.75 -6.60 -34.42
N ILE A 484 22.10 -7.31 -33.34
CA ILE A 484 23.31 -7.05 -32.54
C ILE A 484 24.39 -8.06 -32.94
N ASP A 485 25.40 -7.61 -33.70
CA ASP A 485 26.54 -8.47 -34.02
C ASP A 485 27.47 -8.65 -32.80
N CYS A 486 27.89 -9.88 -32.56
CA CYS A 486 28.74 -10.23 -31.42
C CYS A 486 29.63 -11.43 -31.75
N ARG A 487 30.85 -11.40 -31.19
CA ARG A 487 31.87 -12.43 -31.44
C ARG A 487 32.22 -13.17 -30.15
N ARG A 488 32.27 -14.50 -30.24
CA ARG A 488 32.86 -15.35 -29.20
C ARG A 488 34.38 -15.26 -29.29
N ARG A 489 35.05 -15.03 -28.17
CA ARG A 489 36.52 -15.11 -28.08
C ARG A 489 36.93 -16.13 -27.03
N LYS A 490 37.67 -17.14 -27.47
CA LYS A 490 38.26 -18.16 -26.60
C LYS A 490 39.46 -17.56 -25.85
N LYS A 491 39.46 -17.65 -24.52
CA LYS A 491 40.62 -17.29 -23.68
C LYS A 491 41.04 -18.48 -22.83
N ARG A 492 42.28 -18.46 -22.33
CA ARG A 492 42.78 -19.48 -21.38
C ARG A 492 41.91 -19.59 -20.11
N ASN A 493 41.29 -18.48 -19.69
CA ASN A 493 40.46 -18.40 -18.47
C ASN A 493 38.95 -18.49 -18.77
N GLY A 494 38.57 -19.07 -19.92
CA GLY A 494 37.19 -19.25 -20.36
C GLY A 494 36.72 -18.24 -21.41
N ASP A 495 35.62 -18.58 -22.06
CA ASP A 495 35.09 -17.83 -23.19
C ASP A 495 34.42 -16.51 -22.78
N VAL A 496 34.49 -15.52 -23.67
CA VAL A 496 33.79 -14.24 -23.50
C VAL A 496 33.00 -13.88 -24.76
N ILE A 497 31.93 -13.11 -24.58
CA ILE A 497 31.17 -12.50 -25.67
C ILE A 497 31.62 -11.05 -25.78
N ARG A 498 32.06 -10.66 -26.98
CA ARG A 498 32.56 -9.31 -27.26
C ARG A 498 31.68 -8.60 -28.27
N PHE A 499 31.40 -7.34 -27.99
CA PHE A 499 30.71 -6.40 -28.86
C PHE A 499 31.67 -5.26 -29.17
N GLU A 500 31.75 -4.86 -30.44
CA GLU A 500 32.66 -3.82 -30.93
C GLU A 500 31.88 -2.83 -31.81
N GLY A 501 32.37 -1.58 -31.90
CA GLY A 501 31.81 -0.54 -32.77
C GLY A 501 30.31 -0.32 -32.58
N LYS A 502 29.57 -0.26 -33.69
CA LYS A 502 28.13 0.02 -33.74
C LYS A 502 27.29 -0.95 -32.88
N SER A 503 27.67 -2.23 -32.81
CA SER A 503 26.97 -3.22 -31.99
C SER A 503 27.14 -2.98 -30.48
N ALA A 504 28.31 -2.47 -30.05
CA ALA A 504 28.51 -2.10 -28.65
C ALA A 504 27.68 -0.86 -28.28
N MET A 505 27.60 0.13 -29.16
CA MET A 505 26.78 1.33 -28.98
C MET A 505 25.29 1.01 -28.96
N TRP A 506 24.82 0.12 -29.84
CA TRP A 506 23.42 -0.33 -29.83
C TRP A 506 23.10 -1.06 -28.53
N LEU A 507 23.95 -2.02 -28.12
CA LEU A 507 23.76 -2.75 -26.87
C LEU A 507 23.75 -1.79 -25.67
N TRP A 508 24.62 -0.77 -25.68
CA TRP A 508 24.62 0.29 -24.66
C TRP A 508 23.29 1.04 -24.63
N LYS A 509 22.79 1.54 -25.77
CA LYS A 509 21.51 2.27 -25.85
C LYS A 509 20.34 1.45 -25.28
N LEU A 510 20.37 0.14 -25.47
CA LEU A 510 19.37 -0.76 -24.91
C LEU A 510 19.48 -0.87 -23.37
N MET A 511 20.71 -0.97 -22.84
CA MET A 511 20.96 -1.21 -21.41
C MET A 511 20.98 0.07 -20.57
N GLU A 512 21.32 1.22 -21.17
CA GLU A 512 21.57 2.50 -20.50
C GLU A 512 20.47 2.96 -19.53
N PRO A 513 19.16 2.77 -19.80
CA PRO A 513 18.12 3.11 -18.84
C PRO A 513 18.20 2.33 -17.52
N TYR A 514 18.82 1.14 -17.54
CA TYR A 514 18.92 0.22 -16.41
C TYR A 514 20.33 0.18 -15.78
N ILE A 515 21.31 0.88 -16.36
CA ILE A 515 22.64 1.02 -15.79
C ILE A 515 22.63 2.11 -14.72
N LEU A 516 23.24 1.81 -13.56
CA LEU A 516 23.26 2.70 -12.41
C LEU A 516 24.04 3.99 -12.74
N LYS A 517 23.46 5.15 -12.41
CA LYS A 517 23.99 6.47 -12.80
C LYS A 517 25.47 6.65 -12.42
N SER A 518 25.88 6.18 -11.25
CA SER A 518 27.25 6.31 -10.72
C SER A 518 28.32 5.54 -11.51
N VAL A 519 27.94 4.52 -12.29
CA VAL A 519 28.89 3.68 -13.05
C VAL A 519 28.75 3.86 -14.56
N LYS A 520 27.86 4.76 -15.01
CA LYS A 520 27.58 4.96 -16.45
C LYS A 520 28.84 5.33 -17.22
N GLU A 521 29.59 6.34 -16.78
CA GLU A 521 30.79 6.80 -17.47
C GLU A 521 31.88 5.72 -17.56
N GLN A 522 32.03 4.92 -16.49
CA GLN A 522 33.03 3.85 -16.44
C GLN A 522 32.71 2.70 -17.41
N LEU A 523 31.42 2.41 -17.60
CA LEU A 523 30.94 1.28 -18.41
C LEU A 523 30.60 1.67 -19.85
N ARG A 524 30.52 2.96 -20.18
CA ARG A 524 30.13 3.46 -21.49
C ARG A 524 31.16 3.07 -22.56
N PRO A 525 30.73 2.43 -23.67
CA PRO A 525 31.65 2.10 -24.74
C PRO A 525 32.13 3.35 -25.48
N GLU A 526 33.32 3.29 -26.07
CA GLU A 526 33.84 4.38 -26.92
C GLU A 526 33.41 4.17 -28.37
N GLU A 527 33.15 5.28 -29.07
CA GLU A 527 32.95 5.28 -30.51
C GLU A 527 34.29 5.03 -31.23
N SER A 528 34.26 4.20 -32.27
CA SER A 528 35.46 3.91 -33.05
C SER A 528 36.00 5.19 -33.72
N PRO A 529 37.33 5.42 -33.75
CA PRO A 529 37.94 6.53 -34.48
C PRO A 529 37.56 6.58 -35.98
N VAL A 530 37.14 5.45 -36.55
CA VAL A 530 36.78 5.33 -37.97
C VAL A 530 35.42 5.99 -38.26
N ASP A 531 34.47 5.98 -37.32
CA ASP A 531 33.15 6.59 -37.49
C ASP A 531 33.17 8.12 -37.21
N SER A 532 34.12 8.59 -36.39
CA SER A 532 34.34 10.04 -36.15
C SER A 532 34.80 10.81 -37.39
N ALA A 533 35.44 10.14 -38.35
CA ALA A 533 35.91 10.77 -39.58
C ALA A 533 34.77 10.97 -40.61
N LEU A 534 33.79 10.06 -40.65
CA LEU A 534 32.61 10.21 -41.53
C LEU A 534 31.63 11.28 -41.03
N ALA A 535 31.49 11.46 -39.71
CA ALA A 535 30.59 12.47 -39.14
C ALA A 535 31.05 13.93 -39.34
N LYS A 536 32.34 14.15 -39.64
CA LYS A 536 32.89 15.49 -39.94
C LYS A 536 32.89 15.84 -41.43
N GLY A 537 32.46 14.91 -42.30
CA GLY A 537 32.59 15.02 -43.76
C GLY A 537 31.33 15.41 -44.55
N THR A 538 30.16 15.53 -43.92
CA THR A 538 28.92 15.91 -44.63
C THR A 538 28.40 17.25 -44.13
N ARG A 539 28.95 18.33 -44.70
CA ARG A 539 28.29 19.64 -44.73
C ARG A 539 27.33 19.68 -45.92
N GLY A 540 26.07 19.96 -45.61
CA GLY A 540 25.15 20.78 -46.40
C GLY A 540 24.73 20.27 -47.77
N TRP A 541 23.56 19.64 -47.82
CA TRP A 541 22.63 19.77 -48.95
C TRP A 541 21.23 19.96 -48.38
N ASP A 542 20.83 21.23 -48.23
CA ASP A 542 19.42 21.63 -48.26
C ASP A 542 18.88 21.32 -49.66
N TYR A 543 17.66 20.81 -49.79
CA TYR A 543 16.72 21.26 -50.83
C TYR A 543 15.29 20.78 -50.55
N GLN A 544 14.35 21.70 -50.78
CA GLN A 544 12.90 21.57 -50.65
C GLN A 544 12.28 20.73 -51.78
N GLY A 545 11.15 20.10 -51.47
CA GLY A 545 9.95 19.89 -52.31
C GLY A 545 10.06 19.21 -53.68
N GLN A 546 9.30 18.13 -53.91
CA GLN A 546 8.11 18.13 -54.77
C GLN A 546 7.48 16.74 -54.89
N GLU A 547 6.20 16.77 -55.23
CA GLU A 547 5.22 15.70 -55.39
C GLU A 547 5.42 14.81 -56.64
N ASN A 548 4.78 13.63 -56.54
CA ASN A 548 4.06 12.86 -57.57
C ASN A 548 4.77 12.13 -58.73
N ASN A 549 4.34 10.86 -58.84
CA ASN A 549 4.02 10.02 -60.00
C ASN A 549 4.94 10.03 -61.23
N ASP A 550 5.41 8.84 -61.62
CA ASP A 550 4.85 8.18 -62.82
C ASP A 550 5.23 6.70 -62.90
N GLU A 551 4.39 6.00 -63.65
CA GLU A 551 4.15 4.55 -63.76
C GLU A 551 5.11 3.78 -64.68
N SER A 552 4.93 2.45 -64.68
CA SER A 552 5.20 1.46 -65.75
C SER A 552 6.66 1.00 -65.92
N GLU A 553 7.01 -0.26 -66.20
CA GLU A 553 6.27 -1.41 -66.77
C GLU A 553 7.15 -2.70 -66.66
N GLY A 554 6.51 -3.87 -66.48
CA GLY A 554 6.90 -5.21 -67.01
C GLY A 554 8.20 -5.91 -66.52
N THR A 555 8.33 -7.23 -66.36
CA THR A 555 7.48 -8.42 -66.59
C THR A 555 8.17 -9.64 -65.93
N SER A 556 7.34 -10.59 -65.47
CA SER A 556 7.49 -12.07 -65.39
C SER A 556 8.77 -12.71 -64.80
N ASP A 557 8.61 -13.54 -63.76
CA ASP A 557 8.49 -15.00 -63.95
C ASP A 557 7.81 -15.64 -62.72
N GLU A 558 6.81 -16.46 -63.02
CA GLU A 558 5.98 -17.28 -62.13
C GLU A 558 6.69 -18.59 -61.76
N ASP A 559 6.37 -19.14 -60.58
CA ASP A 559 6.33 -20.58 -60.28
C ASP A 559 5.62 -20.79 -58.91
N ASP A 560 4.28 -20.68 -58.94
CA ASP A 560 3.27 -21.71 -58.64
C ASP A 560 3.27 -22.64 -57.39
N TRP A 561 2.12 -22.55 -56.67
CA TRP A 561 1.23 -23.57 -56.02
C TRP A 561 1.79 -24.51 -54.92
N ASP A 562 1.13 -24.91 -53.83
CA ASP A 562 -0.26 -24.96 -53.32
C ASP A 562 -0.20 -24.88 -51.77
N ASP A 563 -1.06 -24.15 -51.06
CA ASP A 563 -2.43 -24.46 -50.60
C ASP A 563 -2.64 -25.82 -49.89
N LEU A 564 -3.21 -25.74 -48.69
CA LEU A 564 -4.12 -26.67 -48.02
C LEU A 564 -4.31 -26.18 -46.57
N GLY A 565 -5.39 -25.42 -46.38
CA GLY A 565 -6.00 -25.27 -45.06
C GLY A 565 -6.61 -26.59 -44.58
N ASP A 566 -6.80 -26.69 -43.28
CA ASP A 566 -8.01 -27.24 -42.69
C ASP A 566 -8.16 -26.73 -41.25
N GLU A 567 -9.34 -26.18 -41.00
CA GLU A 567 -9.89 -25.81 -39.70
C GLU A 567 -10.27 -27.07 -38.88
N VAL A 568 -10.90 -26.82 -37.72
CA VAL A 568 -11.69 -27.75 -36.90
C VAL A 568 -10.82 -28.47 -35.83
N GLU A 569 -11.05 -28.40 -34.52
CA GLU A 569 -12.30 -28.28 -33.77
C GLU A 569 -12.05 -27.77 -32.34
N MET A 570 -12.93 -26.89 -31.86
CA MET A 570 -13.23 -26.76 -30.43
C MET A 570 -14.10 -27.94 -30.01
N THR A 571 -13.86 -28.54 -28.84
CA THR A 571 -14.97 -29.05 -28.01
C THR A 571 -14.61 -29.14 -26.52
N THR A 572 -15.50 -28.51 -25.74
CA THR A 572 -15.95 -28.75 -24.35
C THR A 572 -14.98 -28.64 -23.19
#